data_AF-A0A1Z9C811-F1
#
_entry.id   AF-A0A1Z9C811-F1
#
_cell.length_a   1.000
_cell.length_b   1.000
_cell.length_c   1.000
_cell.angle_alpha   90.00
_cell.angle_beta   90.00
_cell.angle_gamma   90.00
#
_symmetry.space_group_name_H-M   'P 1'
#
loop_
_entity.id
_entity.type
_entity.pdbx_description
1 polymer ?
#
loop_
_entity_poly.entity_id
_entity_poly.type
_entity_poly.pdbx_seq_one_letter_code
_entity_poly.pdbx_strand_id
1 'polypeptide(L)'
;MTPFQIIFTPTAAAELGTLPKDLQLEILGEFRGLPHDIRSDEMDKFGRLNRDGHHMFRFRLDNYRVYFERHDLGVLIHRILHAKKQLRDFLYRNKLFGGEDKTLEESPEFWKLIESAKSAAC
;
A
#
# COMPACT_ATOMS: atom_id res chain seq x y z
N MET A 1 -26.72 5.24 -4.11
CA MET A 1 -25.53 4.36 -4.03
C MET A 1 -24.31 5.26 -4.00
N THR A 2 -23.49 5.19 -2.95
CA THR A 2 -22.20 5.88 -2.93
C THR A 2 -21.24 5.14 -3.85
N PRO A 3 -20.56 5.83 -4.80
CA PRO A 3 -19.59 5.20 -5.66
C PRO A 3 -18.37 4.76 -4.84
N PHE A 4 -17.79 3.61 -5.18
CA PHE A 4 -16.55 3.16 -4.57
C PHE A 4 -15.40 4.08 -5.00
N GLN A 5 -14.59 4.52 -4.05
CA GLN A 5 -13.50 5.45 -4.26
C GLN A 5 -12.14 4.79 -4.03
N ILE A 6 -11.22 5.04 -4.96
CA ILE A 6 -9.81 4.76 -4.80
C ILE A 6 -9.15 6.08 -4.40
N ILE A 7 -8.83 6.20 -3.12
CA ILE A 7 -8.31 7.44 -2.53
C ILE A 7 -6.80 7.30 -2.40
N PHE A 8 -6.06 8.32 -2.83
CA PHE A 8 -4.60 8.37 -2.68
C PHE A 8 -4.25 9.43 -1.65
N THR A 9 -3.36 9.11 -0.72
CA THR A 9 -2.65 10.15 0.04
C THR A 9 -1.81 11.01 -0.90
N PRO A 10 -1.45 12.27 -0.54
CA PRO A 10 -0.60 13.10 -1.38
C PRO A 10 0.74 12.43 -1.73
N THR A 11 1.32 11.68 -0.79
CA THR A 11 2.53 10.89 -1.04
C THR A 11 2.27 9.79 -2.07
N ALA A 12 1.20 9.00 -1.92
CA ALA A 12 0.88 7.96 -2.89
C ALA A 12 0.58 8.52 -4.28
N ALA A 13 -0.10 9.68 -4.36
CA ALA A 13 -0.39 10.36 -5.62
C ALA A 13 0.91 10.83 -6.31
N ALA A 14 1.85 11.39 -5.56
CA ALA A 14 3.16 11.77 -6.07
C ALA A 14 3.96 10.54 -6.54
N GLU A 15 3.99 9.46 -5.76
CA GLU A 15 4.64 8.21 -6.12
C GLU A 15 4.05 7.63 -7.41
N LEU A 16 2.73 7.56 -7.54
CA LEU A 16 2.04 7.14 -8.76
C LEU A 16 2.44 8.00 -9.96
N GLY A 17 2.52 9.32 -9.78
CA GLY A 17 2.91 10.28 -10.81
C GLY A 17 4.30 10.06 -11.39
N THR A 18 5.22 9.45 -10.62
CA THR A 18 6.59 9.13 -11.08
C THR A 18 6.66 7.87 -11.95
N LEU A 19 5.59 7.07 -11.99
CA LEU A 19 5.57 5.79 -12.69
C LEU A 19 5.32 5.97 -14.20
N PRO A 20 5.79 5.03 -15.05
CA PRO A 20 5.36 4.91 -16.44
C PRO A 20 3.84 4.82 -16.59
N LYS A 21 3.27 5.35 -17.69
CA LYS A 21 1.81 5.49 -17.85
C LYS A 21 1.07 4.16 -17.93
N ASP A 22 1.65 3.18 -18.60
CA ASP A 22 1.24 1.78 -18.60
C ASP A 22 1.08 1.24 -17.18
N LEU A 23 2.08 1.43 -16.33
CA LEU A 23 2.04 0.97 -14.94
C LEU A 23 1.02 1.75 -14.08
N GLN A 24 0.87 3.06 -14.31
CA GLN A 24 -0.19 3.84 -13.65
C GLN A 24 -1.58 3.26 -13.97
N LEU A 25 -1.83 2.91 -15.23
CA LEU A 25 -3.10 2.34 -15.67
C LEU A 25 -3.31 0.93 -15.13
N GLU A 26 -2.26 0.11 -15.06
CA GLU A 26 -2.30 -1.23 -14.50
C GLU A 26 -2.68 -1.20 -13.01
N ILE A 27 -2.00 -0.35 -12.22
CA ILE A 27 -2.35 -0.10 -10.82
C ILE A 27 -3.84 0.26 -10.72
N LEU A 28 -4.29 1.28 -11.45
CA LEU A 28 -5.69 1.72 -11.41
C LEU A 28 -6.68 0.64 -11.85
N GLY A 29 -6.30 -0.23 -12.79
CA GLY A 29 -7.11 -1.36 -13.26
C GLY A 29 -7.33 -2.41 -12.19
N GLU A 30 -6.28 -2.81 -11.48
CA GLU A 30 -6.34 -3.76 -10.36
C GLU A 30 -7.23 -3.24 -9.23
N PHE A 31 -7.12 -1.94 -8.90
CA PHE A 31 -7.95 -1.34 -7.86
C PHE A 31 -9.44 -1.23 -8.24
N ARG A 32 -9.80 -1.30 -9.53
CA ARG A 32 -11.21 -1.37 -9.96
C ARG A 32 -11.86 -2.74 -9.71
N GLY A 33 -11.07 -3.81 -9.56
CA GLY A 33 -11.57 -5.16 -9.21
C GLY A 33 -11.85 -5.35 -7.72
N LEU A 34 -11.15 -4.59 -6.88
CA LEU A 34 -11.26 -4.63 -5.41
C LEU A 34 -12.67 -4.41 -4.80
N PRO A 35 -13.59 -3.62 -5.37
CA PRO A 35 -14.93 -3.48 -4.81
C PRO A 35 -15.66 -4.81 -4.66
N HIS A 36 -15.34 -5.79 -5.53
CA HIS A 36 -15.86 -7.14 -5.42
C HIS A 36 -15.12 -7.92 -4.32
N ASP A 37 -13.79 -7.89 -4.33
CA ASP A 37 -12.92 -8.63 -3.40
C ASP A 37 -13.05 -8.23 -1.93
N ILE A 38 -13.26 -6.94 -1.67
CA ILE A 38 -13.42 -6.39 -0.31
C ILE A 38 -14.77 -6.84 0.28
N ARG A 39 -15.76 -7.12 -0.57
CA ARG A 39 -17.10 -7.58 -0.16
C ARG A 39 -17.18 -9.09 0.02
N SER A 40 -16.34 -9.86 -0.67
CA SER A 40 -16.35 -11.33 -0.67
C SER A 40 -15.43 -11.98 0.38
N ASP A 41 -14.75 -11.18 1.20
CA ASP A 41 -13.70 -11.64 2.13
C ASP A 41 -12.45 -12.23 1.42
N GLU A 42 -12.34 -12.06 0.10
CA GLU A 42 -11.19 -12.45 -0.73
C GLU A 42 -9.97 -11.54 -0.54
N MET A 43 -9.82 -10.96 0.65
CA MET A 43 -8.63 -10.19 1.01
C MET A 43 -7.44 -11.08 1.38
N ASP A 44 -7.62 -12.41 1.44
CA ASP A 44 -6.56 -13.39 1.66
C ASP A 44 -5.51 -13.41 0.54
N LYS A 45 -5.86 -12.91 -0.65
CA LYS A 45 -4.91 -12.75 -1.76
C LYS A 45 -3.91 -11.61 -1.56
N PHE A 46 -4.16 -10.71 -0.60
CA PHE A 46 -3.25 -9.63 -0.26
C PHE A 46 -2.39 -9.99 0.95
N GLY A 47 -1.14 -9.49 0.94
CA GLY A 47 -0.34 -9.51 2.16
C GLY A 47 -1.01 -8.66 3.23
N ARG A 48 -1.05 -9.12 4.47
CA ARG A 48 -1.65 -8.40 5.59
C ARG A 48 -0.54 -8.03 6.58
N LEU A 49 -0.59 -6.80 7.07
CA LEU A 49 0.29 -6.32 8.13
C LEU A 49 -0.60 -5.76 9.23
N ASN A 50 -0.45 -6.27 10.45
CA ASN A 50 -1.24 -5.87 11.60
C ASN A 50 -0.35 -5.36 12.73
N ARG A 51 -0.59 -4.15 13.20
CA ARG A 51 0.13 -3.63 14.37
C ARG A 51 -0.75 -2.75 15.21
N ASP A 52 -0.82 -3.01 16.51
CA ASP A 52 -1.51 -2.15 17.48
C ASP A 52 -2.97 -1.81 17.08
N GLY A 53 -3.66 -2.74 16.39
CA GLY A 53 -5.03 -2.55 15.88
C GLY A 53 -5.12 -1.87 14.50
N HIS A 54 -4.00 -1.45 13.91
CA HIS A 54 -3.93 -0.97 12.54
C HIS A 54 -3.82 -2.13 11.56
N HIS A 55 -4.75 -2.18 10.60
CA HIS A 55 -4.80 -3.18 9.55
C HIS A 55 -4.37 -2.56 8.22
N MET A 56 -3.24 -3.04 7.71
CA MET A 56 -2.71 -2.63 6.41
C MET A 56 -2.70 -3.84 5.47
N PHE A 57 -3.07 -3.59 4.22
CA PHE A 57 -3.00 -4.56 3.16
C PHE A 57 -1.90 -4.18 2.18
N ARG A 58 -1.33 -5.20 1.55
CA ARG A 58 -0.29 -5.04 0.55
C ARG A 58 -0.65 -5.81 -0.71
N PHE A 59 -0.71 -5.06 -1.80
CA PHE A 59 -0.81 -5.60 -3.14
C PHE A 59 0.57 -5.66 -3.81
N ARG A 60 0.89 -6.79 -4.44
CA ARG A 60 2.13 -6.98 -5.20
C ARG A 60 1.80 -6.89 -6.68
N LEU A 61 2.36 -5.89 -7.35
CA LEU A 61 2.25 -5.72 -8.79
C LEU A 61 3.66 -5.71 -9.38
N ASP A 62 4.07 -6.80 -10.01
CA ASP A 62 5.42 -7.00 -10.56
C ASP A 62 6.56 -6.60 -9.60
N ASN A 63 7.10 -5.39 -9.77
CA ASN A 63 8.19 -4.83 -8.99
C ASN A 63 7.73 -3.77 -7.97
N TYR A 64 6.44 -3.52 -7.85
CA TYR A 64 5.83 -2.52 -6.97
C TYR A 64 5.00 -3.17 -5.88
N ARG A 65 5.02 -2.56 -4.70
CA ARG A 65 4.29 -2.96 -3.49
C ARG A 65 3.40 -1.79 -3.13
N VAL A 66 2.09 -1.98 -3.24
CA VAL A 66 1.11 -0.95 -2.92
C VAL A 66 0.53 -1.25 -1.54
N TYR A 67 0.65 -0.29 -0.63
CA TYR A 67 0.16 -0.39 0.74
C TYR A 67 -1.11 0.43 0.88
N PHE A 68 -2.18 -0.19 1.33
CA PHE A 68 -3.50 0.43 1.42
C PHE A 68 -4.30 -0.11 2.61
N GLU A 69 -5.28 0.66 3.07
CA GLU A 69 -6.26 0.22 4.07
C GLU A 69 -7.69 0.36 3.54
N ARG A 70 -8.63 -0.30 4.22
CA ARG A 70 -10.05 -0.11 3.96
C ARG A 70 -10.47 1.28 4.41
N HIS A 71 -11.32 1.94 3.63
CA HIS A 71 -11.89 3.24 3.93
C HIS A 71 -13.42 3.16 3.77
N ASP A 72 -14.18 4.00 4.47
CA ASP A 72 -15.65 3.98 4.43
C ASP A 72 -16.23 4.18 3.02
N LEU A 73 -15.48 4.88 2.17
CA LEU A 73 -15.82 5.14 0.76
C LEU A 73 -15.20 4.12 -0.22
N GLY A 74 -14.29 3.25 0.24
CA GLY A 74 -13.59 2.29 -0.61
C GLY A 74 -12.23 1.90 -0.04
N VAL A 75 -11.15 2.40 -0.65
CA VAL A 75 -9.77 2.14 -0.21
C VAL A 75 -8.93 3.41 -0.16
N LEU A 76 -8.01 3.44 0.80
CA LEU A 76 -7.02 4.50 0.95
C LEU A 76 -5.62 3.94 0.72
N ILE A 77 -4.97 4.41 -0.35
CA ILE A 77 -3.61 4.04 -0.73
C ILE A 77 -2.62 4.98 -0.04
N HIS A 78 -1.75 4.39 0.77
CA HIS A 78 -0.74 5.11 1.53
C HIS A 78 0.56 5.26 0.78
N ARG A 79 1.03 4.18 0.13
CA ARG A 79 2.34 4.14 -0.53
C ARG A 79 2.37 3.20 -1.72
N ILE A 80 3.18 3.56 -2.72
CA ILE A 80 3.52 2.71 -3.88
C ILE A 80 5.05 2.62 -3.94
N LEU A 81 5.60 1.48 -3.50
CA LEU A 81 7.04 1.31 -3.36
C LEU A 81 7.63 0.35 -4.38
N HIS A 82 8.72 0.76 -5.04
CA HIS A 82 9.49 -0.16 -5.89
C HIS A 82 10.29 -1.14 -5.02
N ALA A 83 9.98 -2.43 -5.11
CA ALA A 83 10.55 -3.52 -4.34
C ALA A 83 12.08 -3.55 -4.35
N LYS A 84 12.69 -3.50 -5.55
CA LYS A 84 14.16 -3.58 -5.69
C LYS A 84 14.91 -2.28 -5.38
N LYS A 85 14.22 -1.15 -5.25
CA LYS A 85 14.83 0.17 -5.03
C LYS A 85 14.41 0.67 -3.66
N GLN A 86 13.26 1.34 -3.58
CA GLN A 86 12.78 2.00 -2.36
C GLN A 86 12.59 1.02 -1.19
N LEU A 87 11.95 -0.13 -1.41
CA LEU A 87 11.72 -1.10 -0.33
C LEU A 87 13.02 -1.75 0.13
N ARG A 88 13.85 -2.20 -0.80
CA ARG A 88 15.17 -2.79 -0.48
C ARG A 88 16.08 -1.80 0.26
N ASP A 89 16.11 -0.55 -0.18
CA ASP A 89 16.87 0.54 0.43
C ASP A 89 16.34 0.86 1.84
N PHE A 90 15.01 0.87 2.03
CA PHE A 90 14.39 0.99 3.35
C PHE A 90 14.78 -0.16 4.28
N LEU A 91 14.68 -1.41 3.83
CA LEU A 91 15.05 -2.59 4.62
C LEU A 91 16.53 -2.55 5.02
N TYR A 92 17.40 -2.18 4.08
CA TYR A 92 18.83 -2.08 4.31
C TYR A 92 19.17 -1.00 5.36
N ARG A 93 18.60 0.21 5.23
CA ARG A 93 18.84 1.29 6.20
C ARG A 93 18.37 0.96 7.62
N ASN A 94 17.26 0.23 7.73
CA ASN A 94 16.69 -0.14 9.01
C ASN A 94 17.22 -1.48 9.56
N LYS A 95 18.23 -2.08 8.90
CA LYS A 95 18.82 -3.38 9.28
C LYS A 95 17.79 -4.49 9.45
N LEU A 96 16.76 -4.46 8.59
CA LEU A 96 15.68 -5.42 8.57
C LEU A 96 16.05 -6.58 7.65
N PHE A 97 16.32 -7.76 8.23
CA PHE A 97 16.70 -8.97 7.51
C PHE A 97 15.70 -10.08 7.83
N GLY A 98 14.84 -10.46 6.87
CA GLY A 98 13.81 -11.48 7.08
C GLY A 98 12.74 -11.50 5.98
N GLY A 99 11.71 -12.31 6.17
CA GLY A 99 10.53 -12.33 5.28
C GLY A 99 9.83 -10.97 5.29
N GLU A 100 9.56 -10.42 4.10
CA GLU A 100 9.09 -9.03 3.93
C GLU A 100 7.95 -8.66 4.90
N ASP A 101 6.90 -9.46 4.98
CA ASP A 101 5.67 -9.10 5.70
C ASP A 101 5.89 -9.04 7.20
N LYS A 102 6.39 -10.12 7.80
CA LYS A 102 6.61 -10.20 9.26
C LYS A 102 7.63 -9.17 9.74
N THR A 103 8.67 -8.95 8.94
CA THR A 103 9.73 -7.98 9.28
C THR A 103 9.23 -6.54 9.19
N LEU A 104 8.37 -6.23 8.21
CA LEU A 104 7.77 -4.90 8.07
C LEU A 104 6.69 -4.65 9.13
N GLU A 105 5.89 -5.67 9.48
CA GLU A 105 4.85 -5.59 10.51
C GLU A 105 5.45 -5.23 11.88
N GLU A 106 6.55 -5.89 12.26
CA GLU A 106 7.23 -5.66 13.53
C GLU A 106 8.02 -4.34 13.56
N SER A 107 8.31 -3.73 12.40
CA SER A 107 9.16 -2.54 12.26
C SER A 107 8.42 -1.23 12.58
N PRO A 108 8.75 -0.51 13.68
CA PRO A 108 8.13 0.78 13.98
C PRO A 108 8.44 1.84 12.92
N GLU A 109 9.62 1.78 12.30
CA GLU A 109 10.04 2.72 11.26
C GLU A 109 9.21 2.55 9.98
N PHE A 110 8.70 1.36 9.70
CA PHE A 110 7.79 1.14 8.58
C PHE A 110 6.44 1.80 8.83
N TRP A 111 5.88 1.66 10.03
CA TRP A 111 4.61 2.32 10.38
C TRP A 111 4.73 3.83 10.39
N LYS A 112 5.82 4.40 10.90
CA LYS A 112 6.13 5.85 10.76
C LYS A 112 6.21 6.30 9.30
N LEU A 113 6.77 5.47 8.42
CA LEU A 113 6.86 5.75 6.98
C LEU A 113 5.45 5.80 6.33
N ILE A 114 4.53 4.95 6.76
CA ILE A 114 3.13 4.97 6.33
C ILE A 114 2.39 6.17 6.93
N GLU A 115 2.53 6.40 8.23
CA GLU A 115 1.87 7.51 8.94
C GLU A 115 2.29 8.88 8.41
N SER A 116 3.56 9.06 8.07
CA SER A 116 4.03 10.32 7.46
C SER A 116 3.34 10.62 6.11
N ALA A 117 2.95 9.58 5.36
CA ALA A 117 2.14 9.75 4.15
C ALA A 117 0.69 10.13 4.44
N LYS A 118 0.13 9.71 5.59
CA LYS A 118 -1.20 10.14 6.04
C LYS A 118 -1.19 11.62 6.44
N SER A 119 -0.19 12.04 7.21
CA SER A 119 -0.11 13.40 7.76
C SER A 119 0.18 14.48 6.72
N ALA A 120 0.76 14.12 5.57
CA ALA A 120 0.96 15.04 4.45
C ALA A 120 -0.36 15.44 3.75
N ALA A 121 -1.50 14.86 4.15
CA ALA A 121 -2.84 15.20 3.67
C ALA A 121 -3.50 16.38 4.41
N CYS A 122 -2.75 17.11 5.27
CA CYS A 122 -3.20 18.34 5.91
C CYS A 122 -2.64 19.59 5.22
#